data_AF-A0A7G5IEB4-F1
#
_entry.id   AF-A0A7G5IEB4-F1
#
_cell.length_a   1.000
_cell.length_b   1.000
_cell.length_c   1.000
_cell.angle_alpha   90.00
_cell.angle_beta   90.00
_cell.angle_gamma   90.00
#
_symmetry.space_group_name_H-M   'P 1'
#
loop_
_entity.id
_entity.type
_entity.pdbx_description
1 polymer ?
#
loop_
_entity_poly.entity_id
_entity_poly.type
_entity_poly.pdbx_seq_one_letter_code
_entity_poly.pdbx_strand_id
1 'polypeptide(L)'
;MRILLDTNVVVSALLWNGPPRRLLMMARDHDVMLLTSPPLLDELRDVLERRKFAARLQAASLSPIDLVRGYAALAYSVRPDAVSGIAPDSDDDIVIGTALGGRAALLVTGDHGLQSVGRVDTVRIVDTGNALLLIGQEA
;
A
#
# COMPACT_ATOMS: atom_id res chain seq x y z
N MET A 1 7.88 -1.75 -12.79
CA MET A 1 8.49 -1.68 -11.43
C MET A 1 7.59 -2.36 -10.38
N ARG A 2 8.10 -2.98 -9.30
CA ARG A 2 7.27 -3.57 -8.23
C ARG A 2 7.16 -2.59 -7.06
N ILE A 3 5.95 -2.30 -6.59
CA ILE A 3 5.74 -1.38 -5.47
C ILE A 3 4.75 -1.97 -4.47
N LEU A 4 4.92 -1.64 -3.19
CA LEU A 4 3.92 -1.88 -2.15
C LEU A 4 3.37 -0.55 -1.67
N LEU A 5 2.04 -0.43 -1.63
CA LEU A 5 1.37 0.67 -0.95
C LEU A 5 0.96 0.17 0.44
N ASP A 6 1.34 0.91 1.46
CA ASP A 6 0.86 0.70 2.82
C ASP A 6 -0.67 0.80 2.88
N THR A 7 -1.31 0.12 3.83
CA THR A 7 -2.76 0.05 4.02
C THR A 7 -3.38 1.45 4.10
N ASN A 8 -2.72 2.40 4.78
CA ASN A 8 -3.21 3.79 4.84
C ASN A 8 -3.20 4.49 3.47
N VAL A 9 -2.21 4.22 2.62
CA VAL A 9 -2.10 4.74 1.25
C VAL A 9 -3.13 4.08 0.36
N VAL A 10 -3.37 2.78 0.49
CA VAL A 10 -4.42 2.05 -0.25
C VAL A 10 -5.80 2.60 0.08
N VAL A 11 -6.13 2.77 1.37
CA VAL A 11 -7.39 3.38 1.81
C VAL A 11 -7.54 4.79 1.25
N SER A 12 -6.46 5.57 1.27
CA SER A 12 -6.43 6.92 0.69
C SER A 12 -6.71 6.90 -0.82
N ALA A 13 -6.08 5.98 -1.55
CA ALA A 13 -6.24 5.81 -2.99
C ALA A 13 -7.64 5.34 -3.39
N LEU A 14 -8.26 4.45 -2.61
CA LEU A 14 -9.60 3.94 -2.91
C LEU A 14 -10.67 5.00 -2.66
N LEU A 15 -10.52 5.77 -1.58
CA LEU A 15 -11.58 6.66 -1.10
C LEU A 15 -11.42 8.11 -1.56
N TRP A 16 -10.21 8.61 -1.84
CA TRP A 16 -9.98 10.01 -2.24
C TRP A 16 -9.23 10.12 -3.57
N ASN A 17 -9.21 11.34 -4.11
CA ASN A 17 -8.34 11.72 -5.22
C ASN A 17 -6.99 12.19 -4.68
N GLY A 18 -5.99 12.25 -5.55
CA GLY A 18 -4.67 12.78 -5.22
C GLY A 18 -3.54 11.78 -5.52
N PRO A 19 -2.34 12.02 -4.96
CA PRO A 19 -1.17 11.19 -5.23
C PRO A 19 -1.39 9.68 -5.02
N PRO A 20 -2.06 9.21 -3.95
CA PRO A 20 -2.29 7.77 -3.75
C PRO A 20 -3.14 7.16 -4.87
N ARG A 21 -4.19 7.88 -5.31
CA ARG A 21 -5.04 7.46 -6.43
C ARG A 21 -4.25 7.33 -7.72
N ARG A 22 -3.28 8.22 -7.97
CA ARG A 22 -2.43 8.16 -9.17
C ARG A 22 -1.55 6.90 -9.18
N LEU A 23 -0.95 6.53 -8.04
CA LEU A 23 -0.19 5.28 -7.93
C LEU A 23 -1.06 4.04 -8.20
N LEU A 24 -2.29 4.03 -7.68
CA LEU A 24 -3.25 2.95 -7.95
C LEU A 24 -3.62 2.87 -9.44
N MET A 25 -3.81 4.01 -10.10
CA MET A 25 -4.08 4.07 -11.54
C MET A 25 -2.90 3.58 -12.38
N MET A 26 -1.66 3.92 -12.01
CA MET A 26 -0.46 3.40 -12.69
C MET A 26 -0.35 1.87 -12.59
N ALA A 27 -0.83 1.27 -11.49
CA ALA A 27 -0.91 -0.18 -11.40
C ALA A 27 -1.96 -0.77 -12.35
N ARG A 28 -3.09 -0.08 -12.50
CA ARG A 28 -4.17 -0.46 -13.43
C ARG A 28 -3.73 -0.34 -14.89
N ASP A 29 -2.91 0.66 -15.21
CA ASP A 29 -2.39 0.92 -16.55
C ASP A 29 -1.13 0.08 -16.88
N HIS A 30 -0.74 -0.81 -15.96
CA HIS A 30 0.41 -1.73 -16.06
C HIS A 30 1.81 -1.07 -16.04
N ASP A 31 1.91 0.21 -15.67
CA ASP A 31 3.20 0.90 -15.49
C ASP A 31 3.98 0.35 -14.28
N VAL A 32 3.24 -0.06 -13.25
CA VAL A 32 3.79 -0.69 -12.04
C VAL A 32 3.03 -1.96 -11.68
N MET A 33 3.71 -2.86 -11.00
CA MET A 33 3.09 -4.03 -10.40
C MET A 33 2.91 -3.79 -8.91
N LEU A 34 1.65 -3.70 -8.50
CA LEU A 34 1.26 -3.49 -7.12
C LEU A 34 1.35 -4.79 -6.33
N LEU A 35 1.94 -4.75 -5.15
CA LEU A 35 2.10 -5.89 -4.25
C LEU A 35 1.13 -5.79 -3.06
N THR A 36 0.73 -6.94 -2.55
CA THR A 36 -0.02 -7.07 -1.30
C THR A 36 0.26 -8.42 -0.65
N SER A 37 -0.33 -8.71 0.50
CA SER A 37 -0.32 -10.02 1.14
C SER A 37 -1.65 -10.27 1.85
N PRO A 38 -1.97 -11.53 2.20
CA PRO A 38 -3.21 -11.83 2.92
C PRO A 38 -3.39 -11.00 4.21
N PRO A 39 -2.37 -10.82 5.07
CA PRO A 39 -2.48 -9.96 6.26
C PRO A 39 -2.84 -8.51 5.94
N LEU A 40 -2.25 -7.93 4.88
CA LEU A 40 -2.57 -6.55 4.49
C LEU A 40 -3.97 -6.42 3.89
N LEU A 41 -4.48 -7.46 3.23
CA LEU A 41 -5.87 -7.49 2.75
C LEU A 41 -6.87 -7.59 3.90
N ASP A 42 -6.57 -8.38 4.94
CA ASP A 42 -7.35 -8.45 6.16
C ASP A 42 -7.34 -7.10 6.89
N GLU A 43 -6.17 -6.48 7.04
CA GLU A 43 -6.06 -5.14 7.63
C GLU A 43 -6.84 -4.09 6.82
N LEU A 44 -6.75 -4.11 5.49
CA LEU A 44 -7.50 -3.22 4.62
C LEU A 44 -9.01 -3.34 4.83
N ARG A 45 -9.54 -4.57 4.94
CA ARG A 45 -10.95 -4.81 5.27
C ARG A 45 -11.30 -4.15 6.59
N ASP A 46 -10.56 -4.47 7.64
CA ASP A 46 -10.83 -4.02 9.00
C ASP A 46 -10.75 -2.49 9.10
N VAL A 47 -9.83 -1.87 8.36
CA VAL A 47 -9.70 -0.40 8.28
C VAL A 47 -10.90 0.21 7.56
N LEU A 48 -11.33 -0.33 6.42
CA LEU A 48 -12.47 0.20 5.65
C LEU A 48 -13.81 0.07 6.41
N GLU A 49 -13.94 -0.90 7.31
CA GLU A 49 -15.12 -1.08 8.17
C GLU A 49 -15.19 -0.10 9.35
N ARG A 50 -14.13 0.68 9.62
CA ARG A 50 -14.12 1.67 10.71
C ARG A 50 -15.19 2.75 10.47
N ARG A 51 -15.92 3.09 11.54
CA ARG A 51 -17.05 4.05 11.51
C ARG A 51 -16.72 5.40 10.87
N LYS A 52 -15.48 5.86 10.94
CA LYS A 52 -15.01 7.11 10.30
C LYS A 52 -15.15 7.11 8.77
N PHE A 53 -15.18 5.95 8.11
CA PHE A 53 -15.33 5.86 6.65
C PHE A 53 -16.76 5.57 6.20
N ALA A 54 -17.65 5.17 7.11
CA ALA A 54 -19.01 4.74 6.78
C ALA A 54 -19.80 5.80 5.98
N ALA A 55 -19.76 7.07 6.40
CA ALA A 55 -20.46 8.15 5.71
C ALA A 55 -19.96 8.35 4.26
N ARG A 56 -18.65 8.19 4.04
CA ARG A 56 -18.04 8.35 2.72
C ARG A 56 -18.36 7.19 1.79
N LEU A 57 -18.28 5.97 2.31
CA LEU A 57 -18.65 4.76 1.58
C LEU A 57 -20.13 4.81 1.17
N GLN A 58 -21.02 5.18 2.10
CA GLN A 58 -22.44 5.34 1.81
C GLN A 58 -22.70 6.41 0.75
N ALA A 59 -22.09 7.58 0.86
CA ALA A 59 -22.26 8.66 -0.12
C ALA A 59 -21.79 8.27 -1.53
N ALA A 60 -20.78 7.40 -1.64
CA ALA A 60 -20.24 6.91 -2.90
C ALA A 60 -20.88 5.58 -3.37
N SER A 61 -21.86 5.04 -2.64
CA SER A 61 -22.42 3.70 -2.88
C SER A 61 -21.36 2.60 -2.98
N LEU A 62 -20.30 2.71 -2.18
CA LEU A 62 -19.18 1.78 -2.13
C LEU A 62 -19.35 0.79 -0.97
N SER A 63 -18.94 -0.45 -1.23
CA SER A 63 -18.95 -1.56 -0.28
C SER A 63 -17.51 -1.89 0.12
N PRO A 64 -17.17 -1.95 1.43
CA PRO A 64 -15.84 -2.34 1.88
C PRO A 64 -15.36 -3.66 1.25
N ILE A 65 -16.22 -4.68 1.22
CA ILE A 65 -15.85 -5.99 0.68
C ILE A 65 -15.58 -5.93 -0.82
N ASP A 66 -16.32 -5.12 -1.58
CA ASP A 66 -16.11 -4.99 -3.02
C ASP A 66 -14.86 -4.17 -3.33
N LEU A 67 -14.53 -3.18 -2.50
CA LEU A 67 -13.26 -2.45 -2.58
C LEU A 67 -12.07 -3.37 -2.32
N VAL A 68 -12.12 -4.19 -1.26
CA VAL A 68 -11.07 -5.16 -0.94
C VAL A 68 -10.90 -6.17 -2.08
N ARG A 69 -12.01 -6.70 -2.62
CA ARG A 69 -11.97 -7.63 -3.78
C ARG A 69 -11.37 -6.99 -5.02
N GLY A 70 -11.77 -5.76 -5.34
CA GLY A 70 -11.22 -5.02 -6.48
C GLY A 70 -9.73 -4.76 -6.32
N TYR A 71 -9.28 -4.38 -5.13
CA TYR A 71 -7.87 -4.21 -4.82
C TYR A 71 -7.09 -5.53 -4.91
N ALA A 72 -7.61 -6.61 -4.33
CA ALA A 72 -6.99 -7.94 -4.38
C ALA A 72 -6.88 -8.50 -5.82
N ALA A 73 -7.82 -8.15 -6.70
CA ALA A 73 -7.77 -8.52 -8.11
C ALA A 73 -6.72 -7.70 -8.90
N LEU A 74 -6.41 -6.48 -8.45
CA LEU A 74 -5.42 -5.61 -9.07
C LEU A 74 -3.99 -5.91 -8.57
N ALA A 75 -3.83 -6.23 -7.28
CA ALA A 75 -2.54 -6.43 -6.65
C ALA A 75 -2.06 -7.88 -6.72
N TYR A 76 -0.75 -8.06 -6.87
CA TYR A 76 -0.10 -9.36 -6.80
C TYR A 76 0.16 -9.76 -5.34
N SER A 77 -0.54 -10.80 -4.87
CA SER A 77 -0.40 -11.30 -3.51
C SER A 77 0.90 -12.09 -3.33
N VAL A 78 1.68 -11.74 -2.30
CA VAL A 78 2.95 -12.37 -1.96
C VAL A 78 2.93 -12.91 -0.53
N ARG A 79 3.87 -13.80 -0.24
CA ARG A 79 4.14 -14.22 1.13
C ARG A 79 5.10 -13.20 1.78
N PRO A 80 4.77 -12.64 2.96
CA PRO A 80 5.69 -11.79 3.70
C PRO A 80 6.93 -12.58 4.16
N ASP A 81 8.09 -11.94 4.10
CA ASP A 81 9.29 -12.40 4.79
C ASP A 81 9.13 -12.21 6.30
N ALA A 82 9.70 -13.14 7.07
CA ALA A 82 9.69 -13.06 8.53
C ALA A 82 10.74 -12.03 8.99
N VAL A 83 10.29 -10.87 9.44
CA VAL A 83 11.13 -9.81 10.01
C VAL A 83 10.61 -9.42 11.39
N SER A 84 11.48 -8.87 12.23
CA SER A 84 11.12 -8.41 13.57
C SER A 84 12.06 -7.30 14.02
N GLY A 85 11.50 -6.20 14.54
CA GLY A 85 12.21 -5.05 15.07
C GLY A 85 12.89 -4.18 14.01
N ILE A 86 12.39 -4.19 12.77
CA ILE A 86 12.90 -3.30 11.72
C ILE A 86 12.13 -1.98 11.74
N ALA A 87 10.81 -2.05 11.81
CA ALA A 87 9.98 -0.87 11.96
C ALA A 87 10.03 -0.34 13.41
N PRO A 88 9.89 0.99 13.61
CA PRO A 88 9.77 1.56 14.96
C PRO A 88 8.55 1.05 15.73
N ASP A 89 7.45 0.81 15.01
CA ASP A 89 6.28 0.07 15.50
C ASP A 89 6.38 -1.38 15.00
N SER A 90 6.36 -2.35 15.90
CA SER A 90 6.43 -3.77 15.53
C SER A 90 5.25 -4.24 14.68
N ASP A 91 4.12 -3.53 14.74
CA ASP A 91 2.95 -3.87 13.91
C ASP A 91 3.23 -3.61 12.42
N ASP A 92 4.15 -2.70 12.08
CA ASP A 92 4.53 -2.37 10.70
C ASP A 92 5.55 -3.35 10.09
N ASP A 93 6.13 -4.26 10.89
CA ASP A 93 7.07 -5.26 10.39
C ASP A 93 6.42 -6.16 9.32
N ILE A 94 5.10 -6.38 9.39
CA ILE A 94 4.39 -7.15 8.36
C ILE A 94 4.35 -6.42 7.01
N VAL A 95 4.32 -5.09 7.01
CA VAL A 95 4.35 -4.25 5.80
C VAL A 95 5.74 -4.35 5.17
N ILE A 96 6.80 -4.22 5.97
CA ILE A 96 8.19 -4.39 5.53
C ILE A 96 8.42 -5.82 5.01
N GLY A 97 8.00 -6.83 5.77
CA GLY A 97 8.11 -8.23 5.38
C GLY A 97 7.39 -8.52 4.06
N THR A 98 6.22 -7.92 3.83
CA THR A 98 5.51 -8.04 2.55
C THR A 98 6.29 -7.40 1.41
N ALA A 99 6.87 -6.23 1.63
CA ALA A 99 7.67 -5.54 0.62
C ALA A 99 8.91 -6.37 0.25
N LEU A 100 9.60 -6.96 1.22
CA LEU A 100 10.77 -7.81 1.01
C LEU A 100 10.41 -9.13 0.30
N GLY A 101 9.42 -9.86 0.80
CA GLY A 101 8.98 -11.12 0.19
C GLY A 101 8.45 -10.96 -1.23
N GLY A 102 7.93 -9.77 -1.55
CA GLY A 102 7.50 -9.39 -2.89
C GLY A 102 8.58 -8.73 -3.76
N ARG A 103 9.80 -8.52 -3.25
CA ARG A 103 10.91 -7.81 -3.89
C ARG A 103 10.48 -6.44 -4.43
N ALA A 104 9.81 -5.68 -3.58
CA ALA A 104 9.40 -4.32 -3.91
C ALA A 104 10.63 -3.44 -4.16
N ALA A 105 10.56 -2.57 -5.17
CA ALA A 105 11.52 -1.48 -5.31
C ALA A 105 11.18 -0.34 -4.34
N LEU A 106 9.89 -0.11 -4.12
CA LEU A 106 9.35 0.95 -3.25
C LEU A 106 8.32 0.37 -2.27
N LEU A 107 8.43 0.76 -1.01
CA LEU A 107 7.37 0.75 -0.01
C LEU A 107 6.87 2.18 0.15
N VAL A 108 5.62 2.44 -0.18
CA VAL A 108 5.01 3.77 -0.14
C VAL A 108 4.10 3.88 1.07
N THR A 109 4.40 4.80 1.98
CA THR A 109 3.64 5.00 3.22
C THR A 109 3.45 6.47 3.54
N GLY A 110 2.35 6.80 4.21
CA GLY A 110 2.13 8.11 4.83
C GLY A 110 2.70 8.21 6.26
N ASP A 111 3.19 7.12 6.84
CA ASP A 111 3.69 7.07 8.20
C ASP A 111 5.14 7.58 8.29
N HIS A 112 5.39 8.60 9.11
CA HIS A 112 6.71 9.19 9.27
C HIS A 112 7.68 8.30 10.06
N GLY A 113 7.17 7.48 10.98
CA GLY A 113 7.96 6.47 11.68
C GLY A 113 8.48 5.43 10.70
N LEU A 114 7.61 4.88 9.86
CA LEU A 114 8.02 3.91 8.85
C LEU A 114 8.94 4.54 7.78
N GLN A 115 8.67 5.78 7.35
CA GLN A 115 9.58 6.54 6.47
C GLN A 115 10.96 6.77 7.08
N SER A 116 11.07 6.90 8.41
CA SER A 116 12.35 7.15 9.08
C SER A 116 13.34 5.98 8.95
N VAL A 117 12.85 4.78 8.67
CA VAL A 117 13.67 3.62 8.31
C VAL A 117 14.43 3.86 7.00
N GLY A 118 13.82 4.58 6.05
CA GLY A 118 14.41 5.03 4.79
C GLY A 118 14.64 3.92 3.75
N ARG A 119 15.32 2.84 4.13
CA ARG A 119 15.60 1.70 3.24
C ARG A 119 15.83 0.41 4.02
N VAL A 120 15.29 -0.69 3.51
CA VAL A 120 15.56 -2.05 4.00
C VAL A 120 15.96 -2.91 2.82
N ASP A 121 17.20 -3.42 2.82
CA ASP A 121 17.80 -4.15 1.68
C ASP A 121 17.63 -3.39 0.34
N THR A 122 16.79 -3.89 -0.56
CA THR A 122 16.53 -3.29 -1.87
C THR A 122 15.30 -2.38 -1.90
N VAL A 123 14.49 -2.40 -0.84
CA VAL A 123 13.23 -1.66 -0.72
C VAL A 123 13.49 -0.25 -0.20
N ARG A 124 13.18 0.78 -0.99
CA ARG A 124 13.17 2.18 -0.53
C ARG A 124 11.82 2.50 0.11
N ILE A 125 11.83 3.14 1.28
CA ILE A 125 10.62 3.55 1.99
C ILE A 125 10.42 5.04 1.77
N VAL A 126 9.32 5.41 1.13
CA VAL A 126 9.10 6.78 0.65
C VAL A 126 7.65 7.22 0.83
N ASP A 127 7.43 8.52 0.82
CA ASP A 127 6.09 9.07 0.69
C ASP A 127 5.55 8.96 -0.74
N THR A 128 4.26 9.22 -0.89
CA THR A 128 3.54 9.15 -2.16
C THR A 128 4.08 10.08 -3.26
N GLY A 129 4.56 11.27 -2.89
CA GLY A 129 5.09 12.24 -3.85
C GLY A 129 6.42 11.80 -4.40
N ASN A 130 7.32 11.36 -3.52
CA ASN A 130 8.61 10.79 -3.88
C ASN A 130 8.45 9.51 -4.71
N ALA A 131 7.47 8.64 -4.40
CA ALA A 131 7.17 7.48 -5.22
C ALA A 131 6.81 7.85 -6.66
N LEU A 132 5.94 8.85 -6.87
CA LEU A 132 5.55 9.32 -8.20
C LEU A 132 6.76 9.86 -9.00
N LEU A 133 7.64 10.63 -8.35
CA LEU A 133 8.84 11.16 -8.98
C LEU A 133 9.79 10.03 -9.42
N LEU A 134 10.02 9.05 -8.55
CA LEU A 134 10.90 7.91 -8.82
C LEU A 134 10.37 7.04 -9.96
N ILE A 135 9.05 6.79 -10.01
CA ILE A 135 8.47 6.00 -11.09
C ILE A 135 8.56 6.75 -12.42
N GLY A 136 8.33 8.07 -12.44
CA GLY A 136 8.41 8.88 -13.65
C GLY A 136 9.82 9.05 -14.22
N GLN A 137 10.88 8.71 -13.47
CA GLN A 137 12.26 8.69 -13.98
C GLN A 137 12.69 7.34 -14.56
N GLU A 138 11.93 6.27 -14.29
CA GLU A 138 12.21 4.91 -14.76
C GLU A 138 11.35 4.52 -15.99
N ALA A 139 10.39 5.36 -16.40
CA ALA A 139 9.52 5.19 -17.56
C ALA A 139 10.01 5.97 -18.78
#